data_AF-A0A2P9FHR4-F1
#
_entry.id   AF-A0A2P9FHR4-F1
#
_cell.length_a   1.000
_cell.length_b   1.000
_cell.length_c   1.000
_cell.angle_alpha   90.00
_cell.angle_beta   90.00
_cell.angle_gamma   90.00
#
_symmetry.space_group_name_H-M   'P 1'
#
loop_
_entity.id
_entity.type
_entity.pdbx_description
1 polymer ?
#
loop_
_entity_poly.entity_id
_entity_poly.type
_entity_poly.pdbx_seq_one_letter_code
_entity_poly.pdbx_strand_id
1 'polypeptide(L)'
;MLSELYSSVVGDQERLTKLPLVVARDMEERFIRDGWPVGKVYGSEADMAAYYGVGRDVMREAVRVLEARDEVRVRRGPQGGIAVARPGGTHLLVMIGGYAYLTGLGLPDIVEAWSAVHISAVRLIGDRSRQAGGRPIWENQAADDGGIPDTAGLLGRFAAEVIDGSGSGPLKYFNDVLAPLLPRMSTALGADALADIRQRIIHDLDRGRTEDAVRLARTLFCGAARDTLAQVARTGGWKGTPVPEPLEQMRIPAFAAVRRMMSEITPEEWVRGRPLGNECELAERFGVDRSVIRQAIRMMEDAETAVTLPGRGHGLMTRCPSPAPLSRQVCVYLASHSEPPEGAALALGSLMIEMAEIAARKTGPRDAELFDALFDELRQLTSAAPIASVQLIERLQNRLARNVLLSLFVNGIKAYVSWSMSEELHAPSWVIEFFAQSTHDVLRAIGRRDAPEAARLQAVKQEMLAQYRRAVLEGQEPEFR
;
A
#
# COMPACT_ATOMS: atom_id res chain seq x y z
N MET A 1 -17.86 -6.40 -12.86
CA MET A 1 -17.91 -6.99 -11.49
C MET A 1 -16.90 -6.32 -10.57
N LEU A 2 -17.08 -6.34 -9.24
CA LEU A 2 -16.12 -5.77 -8.26
C LEU A 2 -14.68 -6.25 -8.47
N SER A 3 -14.50 -7.49 -8.94
CA SER A 3 -13.19 -8.04 -9.30
C SER A 3 -12.50 -7.27 -10.45
N GLU A 4 -13.25 -6.80 -11.46
CA GLU A 4 -12.70 -5.98 -12.55
C GLU A 4 -12.33 -4.58 -12.07
N LEU A 5 -13.17 -3.96 -11.22
CA LEU A 5 -12.84 -2.70 -10.57
C LEU A 5 -11.56 -2.85 -9.74
N TYR A 6 -11.47 -3.92 -8.96
CA TYR A 6 -10.31 -4.23 -8.15
C TYR A 6 -9.04 -4.38 -8.99
N SER A 7 -9.07 -5.22 -10.03
CA SER A 7 -7.94 -5.42 -10.95
C SER A 7 -7.54 -4.11 -11.64
N SER A 8 -8.49 -3.23 -11.97
CA SER A 8 -8.19 -1.91 -12.55
C SER A 8 -7.45 -0.98 -11.56
N VAL A 9 -7.80 -1.04 -10.27
CA VAL A 9 -7.21 -0.22 -9.20
C VAL A 9 -5.79 -0.67 -8.87
N VAL A 10 -5.58 -1.98 -8.64
CA VAL A 10 -4.25 -2.48 -8.30
C VAL A 10 -3.36 -2.73 -9.50
N GLY A 11 -3.93 -2.74 -10.70
CA GLY A 11 -3.22 -2.98 -11.94
C GLY A 11 -2.76 -4.42 -12.10
N ASP A 12 -3.61 -5.37 -11.74
CA ASP A 12 -3.36 -6.81 -11.87
C ASP A 12 -3.08 -7.13 -13.36
N GLN A 13 -1.83 -7.44 -13.70
CA GLN A 13 -1.38 -7.62 -15.09
C GLN A 13 -1.68 -9.02 -15.63
N GLU A 14 -1.87 -10.00 -14.74
CA GLU A 14 -2.01 -11.41 -15.11
C GLU A 14 -3.31 -11.96 -14.53
N ARG A 15 -4.23 -12.39 -15.39
CA ARG A 15 -5.43 -13.08 -14.90
C ARG A 15 -4.98 -14.33 -14.16
N LEU A 16 -5.34 -14.46 -12.89
CA LEU A 16 -5.17 -15.71 -12.15
C LEU A 16 -5.85 -16.85 -12.93
N THR A 17 -5.04 -17.71 -13.53
CA THR A 17 -5.54 -18.89 -14.27
C THR A 17 -5.65 -20.11 -13.38
N LYS A 18 -5.00 -20.09 -12.21
CA LYS A 18 -4.95 -21.24 -11.30
C LYS A 18 -6.16 -21.25 -10.40
N LEU A 19 -6.99 -22.29 -10.55
CA LEU A 19 -8.26 -22.43 -9.85
C LEU A 19 -8.18 -22.24 -8.32
N PRO A 20 -7.16 -22.74 -7.59
CA PRO A 20 -7.03 -22.44 -6.16
C PRO A 20 -6.90 -20.94 -5.84
N LEU A 21 -6.13 -20.19 -6.63
CA LEU A 21 -5.93 -18.75 -6.42
C LEU A 21 -7.20 -17.96 -6.77
N VAL A 22 -7.94 -18.42 -7.79
CA VAL A 22 -9.26 -17.85 -8.15
C VAL A 22 -10.26 -18.06 -7.01
N VAL A 23 -10.33 -19.27 -6.44
CA VAL A 23 -11.21 -19.58 -5.31
C VAL A 23 -10.82 -18.77 -4.07
N ALA A 24 -9.53 -18.68 -3.74
CA ALA A 24 -9.05 -17.86 -2.62
C ALA A 24 -9.45 -16.37 -2.79
N ARG A 25 -9.25 -15.83 -4.00
CA ARG A 25 -9.63 -14.45 -4.34
C ARG A 25 -11.14 -14.20 -4.20
N ASP A 26 -11.99 -15.13 -4.63
CA ASP A 26 -13.44 -15.00 -4.48
C ASP A 26 -13.87 -15.09 -3.01
N MET A 27 -13.25 -15.97 -2.22
CA MET A 27 -13.51 -16.06 -0.78
C MET A 27 -13.16 -14.76 -0.05
N GLU A 28 -12.02 -14.15 -0.35
CA GLU A 28 -11.65 -12.82 0.15
C GLU A 28 -12.67 -11.75 -0.24
N GLU A 29 -13.09 -11.73 -1.51
CA GLU A 29 -14.13 -10.83 -1.99
C GLU A 29 -15.41 -11.00 -1.18
N ARG A 30 -15.79 -12.25 -0.90
CA ARG A 30 -16.95 -12.57 -0.06
C ARG A 30 -16.75 -12.13 1.39
N PHE A 31 -15.57 -12.29 1.97
CA PHE A 31 -15.28 -11.84 3.34
C PHE A 31 -15.45 -10.34 3.46
N ILE A 32 -14.90 -9.56 2.53
CA ILE A 32 -15.01 -8.10 2.57
C ILE A 32 -16.47 -7.66 2.35
N ARG A 33 -17.21 -8.27 1.40
CA ARG A 33 -18.65 -7.99 1.20
C ARG A 33 -19.47 -8.28 2.46
N ASP A 34 -19.11 -9.31 3.22
CA ASP A 34 -19.75 -9.65 4.49
C ASP A 34 -19.26 -8.78 5.68
N GLY A 35 -18.46 -7.73 5.43
CA GLY A 35 -17.91 -6.85 6.47
C GLY A 35 -16.74 -7.43 7.25
N TRP A 36 -15.97 -8.33 6.64
CA TRP A 36 -14.87 -9.10 7.23
C TRP A 36 -15.23 -9.74 8.59
N PRO A 37 -16.16 -10.71 8.63
CA PRO A 37 -16.74 -11.20 9.87
C PRO A 37 -15.79 -12.16 10.62
N VAL A 38 -14.82 -11.60 11.35
CA VAL A 38 -13.81 -12.35 12.10
C VAL A 38 -14.46 -13.41 12.99
N GLY A 39 -14.00 -14.66 12.85
CA GLY A 39 -14.49 -15.82 13.60
C GLY A 39 -15.69 -16.54 12.99
N LYS A 40 -16.37 -15.97 11.99
CA LYS A 40 -17.44 -16.64 11.23
C LYS A 40 -16.87 -17.85 10.50
N VAL A 41 -17.57 -18.97 10.58
CA VAL A 41 -17.24 -20.22 9.88
C VAL A 41 -18.10 -20.31 8.63
N TYR A 42 -17.47 -20.45 7.45
CA TYR A 42 -18.19 -20.53 6.17
C TYR A 42 -18.62 -21.96 5.79
N GLY A 43 -18.04 -22.96 6.45
CA GLY A 43 -18.29 -24.38 6.21
C GLY A 43 -17.02 -25.20 6.31
N SER A 44 -17.13 -26.53 6.15
CA SER A 44 -15.96 -27.40 5.99
C SER A 44 -15.33 -27.21 4.61
N GLU A 45 -14.10 -27.72 4.42
CA GLU A 45 -13.48 -27.78 3.09
C GLU A 45 -14.36 -28.53 2.08
N ALA A 46 -15.11 -29.55 2.53
CA ALA A 46 -15.98 -30.31 1.64
C ALA A 46 -17.20 -29.49 1.20
N ASP A 47 -17.78 -28.71 2.13
CA ASP A 47 -18.93 -27.85 1.84
C ASP A 47 -18.52 -26.72 0.88
N MET A 48 -17.36 -26.09 1.13
CA MET A 48 -16.85 -25.03 0.28
C MET A 48 -16.41 -25.55 -1.10
N ALA A 49 -15.84 -26.76 -1.17
CA ALA A 49 -15.53 -27.41 -2.44
C ALA A 49 -16.81 -27.64 -3.28
N ALA A 50 -17.88 -28.12 -2.64
CA ALA A 50 -19.18 -28.30 -3.29
C ALA A 50 -19.81 -26.97 -3.72
N TYR A 51 -19.77 -25.94 -2.87
CA TYR A 51 -20.26 -24.60 -3.18
C TYR A 51 -19.59 -23.99 -4.40
N TYR A 52 -18.26 -24.12 -4.50
CA TYR A 52 -17.48 -23.60 -5.62
C TYR A 52 -17.46 -24.53 -6.85
N GLY A 53 -18.06 -25.72 -6.78
CA GLY A 53 -18.01 -26.70 -7.86
C GLY A 53 -16.59 -27.19 -8.18
N VAL A 54 -15.68 -27.20 -7.19
CA VAL A 54 -14.28 -27.60 -7.35
C VAL A 54 -13.96 -28.89 -6.60
N GLY A 55 -12.85 -29.54 -6.98
CA GLY A 55 -12.34 -30.70 -6.24
C GLY A 55 -11.86 -30.33 -4.84
N ARG A 56 -11.91 -31.27 -3.89
CA ARG A 56 -11.44 -31.06 -2.50
C ARG A 56 -9.99 -30.61 -2.42
N ASP A 57 -9.13 -31.10 -3.31
CA ASP A 57 -7.71 -30.71 -3.33
C ASP A 57 -7.52 -29.26 -3.79
N VAL A 58 -8.37 -28.76 -4.70
CA VAL A 58 -8.38 -27.35 -5.11
C VAL A 58 -8.81 -26.47 -3.94
N MET A 59 -9.86 -26.87 -3.23
CA MET A 59 -10.34 -26.13 -2.05
C MET A 59 -9.30 -26.11 -0.93
N ARG A 60 -8.70 -27.25 -0.59
CA ARG A 60 -7.58 -27.31 0.37
C ARG A 60 -6.47 -26.35 0.02
N GLU A 61 -6.13 -26.27 -1.26
CA GLU A 61 -5.06 -25.40 -1.71
C GLU A 61 -5.43 -23.91 -1.64
N ALA A 62 -6.68 -23.56 -1.97
CA ALA A 62 -7.19 -22.21 -1.76
C ALA A 62 -7.19 -21.83 -0.27
N VAL A 63 -7.62 -22.73 0.63
CA VAL A 63 -7.56 -22.52 2.08
C VAL A 63 -6.13 -22.33 2.56
N ARG A 64 -5.16 -23.11 2.07
CA ARG A 64 -3.74 -22.94 2.43
C ARG A 64 -3.18 -21.58 2.03
N VAL A 65 -3.60 -21.03 0.90
CA VAL A 65 -3.20 -19.67 0.47
C VAL A 65 -3.76 -18.63 1.44
N LEU A 66 -5.05 -18.73 1.78
CA LEU A 66 -5.70 -17.84 2.76
C LEU A 66 -5.10 -17.99 4.17
N GLU A 67 -4.75 -19.20 4.60
CA GLU A 67 -4.07 -19.44 5.88
C GLU A 67 -2.65 -18.87 5.87
N ALA A 68 -1.93 -18.98 4.75
CA ALA A 68 -0.60 -18.39 4.61
C ALA A 68 -0.63 -16.85 4.67
N ARG A 69 -1.77 -16.23 4.34
CA ARG A 69 -2.06 -14.79 4.46
C ARG A 69 -2.58 -14.36 5.83
N ASP A 70 -2.72 -15.30 6.78
CA ASP A 70 -3.38 -15.11 8.08
C ASP A 70 -4.86 -14.66 7.99
N GLU A 71 -5.51 -14.87 6.85
CA GLU A 71 -6.90 -14.44 6.59
C GLU A 71 -7.95 -15.45 7.04
N VAL A 72 -7.57 -16.73 7.16
CA VAL A 72 -8.45 -17.78 7.69
C VAL A 72 -7.70 -18.70 8.65
N ARG A 73 -8.46 -19.47 9.45
CA ARG A 73 -7.96 -20.58 10.27
C ARG A 73 -8.88 -21.78 10.11
N VAL A 74 -8.32 -22.95 9.86
CA VAL A 74 -9.10 -24.20 9.86
C VAL A 74 -9.31 -24.70 11.29
N ARG A 75 -10.57 -24.73 11.73
CA ARG A 75 -10.97 -25.34 13.03
C ARG A 75 -11.32 -26.81 12.83
N ARG A 76 -10.84 -27.69 13.70
CA ARG A 76 -11.17 -29.13 13.69
C ARG A 76 -12.39 -29.42 14.57
N GLY A 77 -13.14 -30.48 14.26
CA GLY A 77 -14.26 -30.99 15.06
C GLY A 77 -15.64 -30.80 14.41
N PRO A 78 -16.74 -31.21 15.09
CA PRO A 78 -18.11 -31.22 14.53
C PRO A 78 -18.68 -29.84 14.15
N GLN A 79 -18.18 -28.76 14.77
CA GLN A 79 -18.46 -27.36 14.42
C GLN A 79 -17.22 -26.66 13.82
N GLY A 80 -16.27 -27.46 13.35
CA GLY A 80 -15.07 -27.00 12.67
C GLY A 80 -15.36 -26.49 11.27
N GLY A 81 -14.32 -26.04 10.58
CA GLY A 81 -14.42 -25.47 9.24
C GLY A 81 -13.48 -24.29 9.05
N ILE A 82 -13.63 -23.63 7.91
CA ILE A 82 -12.83 -22.47 7.53
C ILE A 82 -13.40 -21.24 8.24
N ALA A 83 -12.68 -20.77 9.26
CA ALA A 83 -13.06 -19.59 10.04
C ALA A 83 -12.28 -18.36 9.58
N VAL A 84 -12.95 -17.23 9.38
CA VAL A 84 -12.29 -15.96 9.04
C VAL A 84 -11.40 -15.52 10.20
N ALA A 85 -10.19 -15.07 9.88
CA ALA A 85 -9.22 -14.52 10.81
C ALA A 85 -8.93 -13.05 10.48
N ARG A 86 -8.29 -12.36 11.41
CA ARG A 86 -7.77 -11.01 11.18
C ARG A 86 -6.27 -11.13 10.90
N PRO A 87 -5.79 -10.82 9.69
CA PRO A 87 -4.36 -10.86 9.37
C PRO A 87 -3.60 -9.86 10.25
N GLY A 88 -2.42 -10.26 10.75
CA GLY A 88 -1.59 -9.40 11.58
C GLY A 88 -0.75 -8.43 10.74
N GLY A 89 -0.45 -7.23 11.27
CA GLY A 89 0.42 -6.25 10.59
C GLY A 89 1.81 -6.79 10.25
N THR A 90 2.31 -7.74 11.05
CA THR A 90 3.58 -8.44 10.83
C THR A 90 3.61 -9.19 9.50
N HIS A 91 2.51 -9.84 9.10
CA HIS A 91 2.47 -10.61 7.86
C HIS A 91 2.67 -9.70 6.63
N LEU A 92 1.95 -8.59 6.59
CA LEU A 92 2.06 -7.65 5.47
C LEU A 92 3.39 -6.88 5.47
N LEU A 93 3.93 -6.52 6.65
CA LEU A 93 5.30 -6.03 6.78
C LEU A 93 6.30 -7.00 6.13
N VAL A 94 6.17 -8.29 6.46
CA VAL A 94 7.00 -9.37 5.92
C VAL A 94 6.92 -9.42 4.40
N MET A 95 5.71 -9.38 3.82
CA MET A 95 5.54 -9.42 2.37
C MET A 95 6.10 -8.18 1.66
N ILE A 96 5.85 -6.98 2.20
CA ILE A 96 6.35 -5.72 1.62
C ILE A 96 7.87 -5.64 1.71
N GLY A 97 8.46 -6.04 2.84
CA GLY A 97 9.91 -6.08 2.98
C GLY A 97 10.57 -7.14 2.11
N GLY A 98 9.94 -8.32 1.95
CA GLY A 98 10.37 -9.34 0.99
C GLY A 98 10.35 -8.84 -0.45
N TYR A 99 9.30 -8.12 -0.84
CA TYR A 99 9.21 -7.45 -2.14
C TYR A 99 10.30 -6.38 -2.31
N ALA A 100 10.51 -5.54 -1.30
CA ALA A 100 11.53 -4.49 -1.33
C ALA A 100 12.95 -5.08 -1.45
N TYR A 101 13.21 -6.21 -0.79
CA TYR A 101 14.45 -6.99 -0.97
C TYR A 101 14.58 -7.51 -2.41
N LEU A 102 13.58 -8.23 -2.92
CA LEU A 102 13.64 -8.87 -4.25
C LEU A 102 13.72 -7.89 -5.41
N THR A 103 13.07 -6.74 -5.29
CA THR A 103 13.07 -5.70 -6.34
C THR A 103 14.26 -4.76 -6.23
N GLY A 104 15.10 -4.93 -5.21
CA GLY A 104 16.24 -4.03 -4.97
C GLY A 104 15.80 -2.60 -4.67
N LEU A 105 14.67 -2.43 -3.98
CA LEU A 105 14.13 -1.12 -3.65
C LEU A 105 15.19 -0.28 -2.93
N GLY A 106 15.42 0.94 -3.43
CA GLY A 106 16.47 1.81 -2.94
C GLY A 106 16.03 2.63 -1.73
N LEU A 107 16.98 2.93 -0.84
CA LEU A 107 16.74 3.86 0.27
C LEU A 107 16.11 5.20 -0.14
N PRO A 108 16.48 5.84 -1.28
CA PRO A 108 15.84 7.07 -1.73
C PRO A 108 14.31 6.97 -1.85
N ASP A 109 13.79 5.84 -2.33
CA ASP A 109 12.34 5.63 -2.48
C ASP A 109 11.66 5.41 -1.11
N ILE A 110 12.35 4.73 -0.18
CA ILE A 110 11.83 4.44 1.16
C ILE A 110 11.77 5.74 2.00
N VAL A 111 12.82 6.57 2.01
CA VAL A 111 12.82 7.85 2.75
C VAL A 111 11.87 8.89 2.15
N GLU A 112 11.64 8.84 0.85
CA GLU A 112 10.63 9.67 0.19
C GLU A 112 9.22 9.24 0.56
N ALA A 113 8.94 7.93 0.57
CA ALA A 113 7.66 7.40 1.04
C ALA A 113 7.41 7.78 2.51
N TRP A 114 8.44 7.65 3.36
CA TRP A 114 8.38 8.11 4.75
C TRP A 114 8.05 9.60 4.85
N SER A 115 8.71 10.45 4.06
CA SER A 115 8.43 11.90 4.05
C SER A 115 6.99 12.19 3.66
N ALA A 116 6.49 11.58 2.59
CA ALA A 116 5.12 11.77 2.11
C ALA A 116 4.05 11.33 3.13
N VAL A 117 4.28 10.22 3.84
CA VAL A 117 3.39 9.74 4.91
C VAL A 117 3.33 10.76 6.06
N HIS A 118 4.47 11.30 6.50
CA HIS A 118 4.49 12.27 7.60
C HIS A 118 3.93 13.64 7.21
N ILE A 119 4.19 14.11 5.99
CA ILE A 119 3.60 15.35 5.47
C ILE A 119 2.08 15.22 5.35
N SER A 120 1.59 14.06 4.87
CA SER A 120 0.16 13.74 4.83
C SER A 120 -0.45 13.73 6.22
N ALA A 121 0.25 13.18 7.22
CA ALA A 121 -0.20 13.17 8.60
C ALA A 121 -0.37 14.58 9.17
N VAL A 122 0.57 15.51 8.92
CA VAL A 122 0.44 16.93 9.32
C VAL A 122 -0.79 17.59 8.68
N ARG A 123 -1.07 17.29 7.40
CA ARG A 123 -2.27 17.80 6.71
C ARG A 123 -3.56 17.32 7.42
N LEU A 124 -3.64 16.03 7.72
CA LEU A 124 -4.79 15.45 8.42
C LEU A 124 -4.97 16.00 9.84
N ILE A 125 -3.88 16.28 10.58
CA ILE A 125 -3.96 16.96 11.88
C ILE A 125 -4.66 18.32 11.73
N GLY A 126 -4.26 19.11 10.72
CA GLY A 126 -4.85 20.43 10.47
C GLY A 126 -6.32 20.35 10.10
N ASP A 127 -6.70 19.41 9.24
CA ASP A 127 -8.08 19.21 8.80
C ASP A 127 -8.99 18.76 9.96
N ARG A 128 -8.51 17.83 10.80
CA ARG A 128 -9.23 17.40 12.01
C ARG A 128 -9.35 18.52 13.03
N SER A 129 -8.29 19.31 13.24
CA SER A 129 -8.30 20.44 14.17
C SER A 129 -9.32 21.51 13.76
N ARG A 130 -9.48 21.73 12.45
CA ARG A 130 -10.51 22.61 11.89
C ARG A 130 -11.92 22.11 12.19
N GLN A 131 -12.16 20.80 12.03
CA GLN A 131 -13.46 20.19 12.30
C GLN A 131 -13.81 20.17 13.79
N ALA A 132 -12.81 19.99 14.67
CA ALA A 132 -12.99 19.90 16.12
C ALA A 132 -13.01 21.25 16.86
N GLY A 133 -12.95 22.39 16.17
CA GLY A 133 -12.99 23.71 16.81
C GLY A 133 -11.68 24.20 17.42
N GLY A 134 -10.53 23.75 16.91
CA GLY A 134 -9.26 24.49 17.03
C GLY A 134 -8.24 24.01 18.06
N ARG A 135 -8.24 22.74 18.47
CA ARG A 135 -7.10 22.16 19.19
C ARG A 135 -6.69 20.81 18.61
N PRO A 136 -5.48 20.66 18.06
CA PRO A 136 -4.93 19.37 17.69
C PRO A 136 -4.81 18.48 18.92
N ILE A 137 -5.24 17.23 18.78
CA ILE A 137 -5.06 16.23 19.83
C ILE A 137 -3.66 15.66 19.64
N TRP A 138 -2.69 16.25 20.33
CA TRP A 138 -1.39 15.62 20.56
C TRP A 138 -1.60 14.65 21.73
N GLU A 139 -1.88 13.37 21.44
CA GLU A 139 -1.92 12.35 22.48
C GLU A 139 -0.53 12.23 23.13
N ASN A 140 -0.53 12.07 24.45
CA ASN A 140 0.56 12.42 25.34
C ASN A 140 1.86 11.61 25.10
N GLN A 141 2.96 12.36 25.07
CA GLN A 141 4.37 12.01 25.31
C GLN A 141 4.71 10.51 25.40
N ALA A 142 5.51 10.03 24.45
CA ALA A 142 6.34 8.86 24.66
C ALA A 142 7.03 8.98 26.04
N ALA A 143 6.91 7.94 26.86
CA ALA A 143 7.54 7.89 28.17
C ALA A 143 9.01 8.30 28.04
N ASP A 144 9.38 9.35 28.77
CA ASP A 144 10.75 9.82 28.86
C ASP A 144 11.59 8.66 29.40
N ASP A 145 12.44 8.08 28.57
CA ASP A 145 13.35 6.99 28.91
C ASP A 145 14.50 7.48 29.82
N GLY A 146 14.41 8.70 30.33
CA GLY A 146 15.30 9.31 31.31
C GLY A 146 16.64 9.77 30.74
N GLY A 147 16.87 9.59 29.43
CA GLY A 147 18.05 10.05 28.72
C GLY A 147 17.78 11.32 27.93
N ILE A 148 18.72 12.27 27.91
CA ILE A 148 18.64 13.44 27.01
C ILE A 148 18.76 12.92 25.57
N PRO A 149 17.70 13.01 24.74
CA PRO A 149 17.72 12.37 23.44
C PRO A 149 18.56 13.20 22.48
N ASP A 150 19.40 12.54 21.68
CA ASP A 150 20.07 13.20 20.56
C ASP A 150 19.06 13.70 19.51
N THR A 151 19.52 14.52 18.56
CA THR A 151 18.66 15.10 17.53
C THR A 151 17.88 14.04 16.73
N ALA A 152 18.47 12.88 16.47
CA ALA A 152 17.80 11.77 15.78
C ALA A 152 16.64 11.21 16.62
N GLY A 153 16.82 11.07 17.93
CA GLY A 153 15.77 10.70 18.87
C GLY A 153 14.64 11.73 18.94
N LEU A 154 14.98 13.02 18.97
CA LEU A 154 14.00 14.12 18.90
C LEU A 154 13.16 14.08 17.62
N LEU A 155 13.82 13.88 16.46
CA LEU A 155 13.14 13.75 15.18
C LEU A 155 12.23 12.53 15.15
N GLY A 156 12.71 11.38 15.62
CA GLY A 156 11.92 10.14 15.67
C GLY A 156 10.68 10.26 16.55
N ARG A 157 10.80 10.92 17.72
CA ARG A 157 9.62 11.20 18.57
C ARG A 157 8.64 12.15 17.91
N PHE A 158 9.12 13.23 17.29
CA PHE A 158 8.23 14.15 16.60
C PHE A 158 7.53 13.48 15.40
N ALA A 159 8.24 12.62 14.67
CA ALA A 159 7.66 11.82 13.60
C ALA A 159 6.52 10.92 14.12
N ALA A 160 6.72 10.22 15.24
CA ALA A 160 5.69 9.42 15.90
C ALA A 160 4.50 10.28 16.38
N GLU A 161 4.76 11.42 17.05
CA GLU A 161 3.72 12.38 17.48
C GLU A 161 2.83 12.83 16.31
N VAL A 162 3.43 13.09 15.14
CA VAL A 162 2.71 13.49 13.92
C VAL A 162 1.84 12.34 13.38
N ILE A 163 2.35 11.11 13.37
CA ILE A 163 1.58 9.95 12.91
C ILE A 163 0.38 9.69 13.84
N ASP A 164 0.60 9.66 15.15
CA ASP A 164 -0.45 9.41 16.13
C ASP A 164 -1.49 10.54 16.14
N GLY A 165 -1.03 11.80 16.10
CA GLY A 165 -1.89 12.97 16.06
C GLY A 165 -2.78 13.04 14.81
N SER A 166 -2.37 12.41 13.69
CA SER A 166 -3.18 12.35 12.47
C SER A 166 -4.49 11.58 12.65
N GLY A 167 -4.54 10.66 13.62
CA GLY A 167 -5.67 9.75 13.83
C GLY A 167 -5.98 8.85 12.63
N SER A 168 -5.01 8.66 11.72
CA SER A 168 -5.20 7.88 10.48
C SER A 168 -4.62 6.48 10.62
N GLY A 169 -5.51 5.48 10.71
CA GLY A 169 -5.15 4.06 10.69
C GLY A 169 -4.24 3.68 9.52
N PRO A 170 -4.56 4.05 8.26
CA PRO A 170 -3.68 3.79 7.12
C PRO A 170 -2.28 4.41 7.22
N LEU A 171 -2.16 5.68 7.66
CA LEU A 171 -0.84 6.33 7.76
C LEU A 171 -0.01 5.72 8.89
N LYS A 172 -0.64 5.39 10.02
CA LYS A 172 0.01 4.66 11.11
C LYS A 172 0.52 3.30 10.62
N TYR A 173 -0.33 2.57 9.92
CA TYR A 173 0.03 1.28 9.35
C TYR A 173 1.22 1.39 8.38
N PHE A 174 1.21 2.37 7.46
CA PHE A 174 2.33 2.58 6.54
C PHE A 174 3.62 2.98 7.25
N ASN A 175 3.53 3.79 8.31
CA ASN A 175 4.69 4.09 9.14
C ASN A 175 5.25 2.82 9.79
N ASP A 176 4.39 1.96 10.35
CA ASP A 176 4.80 0.69 10.96
C ASP A 176 5.46 -0.27 9.94
N VAL A 177 5.05 -0.21 8.67
CA VAL A 177 5.69 -0.96 7.57
C VAL A 177 7.02 -0.36 7.13
N LEU A 178 7.11 0.96 7.05
CA LEU A 178 8.31 1.66 6.58
C LEU A 178 9.43 1.64 7.63
N ALA A 179 9.08 1.75 8.93
CA ALA A 179 10.06 1.90 10.00
C ALA A 179 11.13 0.79 10.03
N PRO A 180 10.81 -0.50 9.86
CA PRO A 180 11.82 -1.55 9.81
C PRO A 180 12.68 -1.55 8.53
N LEU A 181 12.26 -0.85 7.48
CA LEU A 181 12.99 -0.72 6.22
C LEU A 181 13.95 0.49 6.23
N LEU A 182 13.84 1.36 7.22
CA LEU A 182 14.59 2.60 7.32
C LEU A 182 15.80 2.45 8.26
N PRO A 183 16.95 3.08 7.94
CA PRO A 183 17.96 3.35 8.95
C PRO A 183 17.41 4.34 9.97
N ARG A 184 18.13 4.54 11.07
CA ARG A 184 17.82 5.61 12.02
C ARG A 184 17.83 6.96 11.31
N MET A 185 16.67 7.59 11.21
CA MET A 185 16.50 8.88 10.55
C MET A 185 17.31 9.96 11.26
N SER A 186 17.95 10.84 10.50
CA SER A 186 18.77 11.92 11.02
C SER A 186 18.47 13.25 10.34
N THR A 187 18.91 14.33 10.99
CA THR A 187 18.83 15.68 10.43
C THR A 187 20.09 16.47 10.82
N ALA A 188 20.52 17.37 9.95
CA ALA A 188 21.61 18.30 10.18
C ALA A 188 21.23 19.47 11.11
N LEU A 189 19.94 19.59 11.46
CA LEU A 189 19.47 20.59 12.41
C LEU A 189 20.05 20.33 13.82
N GLY A 190 20.32 21.40 14.55
CA GLY A 190 20.55 21.32 15.99
C GLY A 190 19.25 21.02 16.75
N ALA A 191 19.35 20.55 17.99
CA ALA A 191 18.20 20.25 18.84
C ALA A 191 17.26 21.46 19.00
N ASP A 192 17.81 22.67 19.22
CA ASP A 192 17.04 23.91 19.36
C ASP A 192 16.28 24.27 18.08
N ALA A 193 16.94 24.18 16.91
CA ALA A 193 16.31 24.48 15.63
C ALA A 193 15.18 23.48 15.31
N LEU A 194 15.35 22.20 15.66
CA LEU A 194 14.30 21.20 15.52
C LEU A 194 13.11 21.49 16.47
N ALA A 195 13.39 21.87 17.72
CA ALA A 195 12.37 22.26 18.68
C ALA A 195 11.58 23.49 18.19
N ASP A 196 12.26 24.50 17.65
CA ASP A 196 11.63 25.69 17.07
C ASP A 196 10.73 25.35 15.88
N ILE A 197 11.19 24.50 14.95
CA ILE A 197 10.38 24.06 13.80
C ILE A 197 9.14 23.30 14.28
N ARG A 198 9.30 22.37 15.23
CA ARG A 198 8.19 21.64 15.85
C ARG A 198 7.17 22.61 16.45
N GLN A 199 7.60 23.57 17.26
CA GLN A 199 6.71 24.55 17.87
C GLN A 199 5.98 25.41 16.84
N ARG A 200 6.64 25.80 15.75
CA ARG A 200 6.00 26.54 14.65
C ARG A 200 4.96 25.72 13.91
N ILE A 201 5.22 24.44 13.66
CA ILE A 201 4.23 23.53 13.04
C ILE A 201 2.99 23.44 13.94
N ILE A 202 3.18 23.19 15.25
CA ILE A 202 2.08 23.12 16.22
C ILE A 202 1.31 24.44 16.24
N HIS A 203 2.01 25.57 16.31
CA HIS A 203 1.41 26.90 16.34
C HIS A 203 0.60 27.22 15.07
N ASP A 204 1.10 26.84 13.90
CA ASP A 204 0.39 27.04 12.63
C ASP A 204 -0.88 26.16 12.58
N LEU A 205 -0.81 24.90 13.04
CA LEU A 205 -1.96 24.01 13.15
C LEU A 205 -3.03 24.53 14.12
N ASP A 206 -2.63 25.00 15.30
CA ASP A 206 -3.52 25.60 16.32
C ASP A 206 -4.28 26.82 15.78
N ARG A 207 -3.67 27.55 14.84
CA ARG A 207 -4.26 28.74 14.19
C ARG A 207 -5.03 28.40 12.91
N GLY A 208 -5.19 27.13 12.57
CA GLY A 208 -5.86 26.69 11.34
C GLY A 208 -5.07 26.97 10.06
N ARG A 209 -3.78 27.31 10.17
CA ARG A 209 -2.87 27.59 9.04
C ARG A 209 -2.23 26.29 8.54
N THR A 210 -3.07 25.32 8.15
CA THR A 210 -2.64 23.97 7.75
C THR A 210 -1.59 23.98 6.64
N GLU A 211 -1.74 24.81 5.61
CA GLU A 211 -0.76 24.87 4.51
C GLU A 211 0.60 25.42 4.95
N ASP A 212 0.65 26.34 5.92
CA ASP A 212 1.91 26.85 6.46
C ASP A 212 2.64 25.73 7.23
N ALA A 213 1.90 25.00 8.08
CA ALA A 213 2.39 23.84 8.80
C ALA A 213 2.91 22.74 7.87
N VAL A 214 2.15 22.42 6.80
CA VAL A 214 2.54 21.41 5.79
C VAL A 214 3.81 21.84 5.04
N ARG A 215 3.98 23.13 4.70
CA ARG A 215 5.22 23.60 4.05
C ARG A 215 6.43 23.50 4.98
N LEU A 216 6.28 23.81 6.27
CA LEU A 216 7.34 23.63 7.26
C LEU A 216 7.66 22.15 7.49
N ALA A 217 6.64 21.31 7.64
CA ALA A 217 6.80 19.86 7.78
C ALA A 217 7.50 19.24 6.57
N ARG A 218 7.14 19.63 5.35
CA ARG A 218 7.84 19.20 4.13
C ARG A 218 9.32 19.57 4.17
N THR A 219 9.63 20.80 4.55
CA THR A 219 11.01 21.26 4.68
C THR A 219 11.80 20.39 5.67
N LEU A 220 11.19 20.08 6.82
CA LEU A 220 11.79 19.23 7.85
C LEU A 220 11.98 17.79 7.38
N PHE A 221 10.91 17.10 6.98
CA PHE A 221 10.95 15.67 6.67
C PHE A 221 11.75 15.38 5.39
N CYS A 222 11.59 16.18 4.33
CA CYS A 222 12.44 16.06 3.14
C CYS A 222 13.91 16.46 3.43
N GLY A 223 14.13 17.39 4.37
CA GLY A 223 15.46 17.72 4.88
C GLY A 223 16.12 16.51 5.55
N ALA A 224 15.41 15.91 6.51
CA ALA A 224 15.85 14.71 7.22
C ALA A 224 16.09 13.52 6.27
N ALA A 225 15.24 13.32 5.26
CA ALA A 225 15.46 12.30 4.23
C ALA A 225 16.78 12.52 3.48
N ARG A 226 17.08 13.76 3.07
CA ARG A 226 18.36 14.10 2.40
C ARG A 226 19.56 13.91 3.33
N ASP A 227 19.45 14.35 4.58
CA ASP A 227 20.52 14.24 5.57
C ASP A 227 20.82 12.77 5.90
N THR A 228 19.77 11.95 6.02
CA THR A 228 19.87 10.50 6.22
C THR A 228 20.58 9.83 5.05
N LEU A 229 20.19 10.15 3.81
CA LEU A 229 20.88 9.64 2.60
C LEU A 229 22.35 10.03 2.58
N ALA A 230 22.66 11.30 2.89
CA ALA A 230 24.04 11.78 2.96
C ALA A 230 24.85 11.09 4.07
N GLN A 231 24.23 10.83 5.22
CA GLN A 231 24.87 10.09 6.31
C GLN A 231 25.16 8.64 5.91
N VAL A 232 24.19 7.93 5.35
CA VAL A 232 24.37 6.54 4.89
C VAL A 232 25.46 6.46 3.84
N ALA A 233 25.51 7.40 2.90
CA ALA A 233 26.58 7.48 1.90
C ALA A 233 27.97 7.64 2.54
N ARG A 234 28.09 8.38 3.65
CA ARG A 234 29.35 8.54 4.39
C ARG A 234 29.74 7.30 5.22
N THR A 235 28.78 6.53 5.74
CA THR A 235 29.04 5.42 6.68
C THR A 235 29.12 4.04 6.01
N GLY A 236 29.45 3.99 4.71
CA GLY A 236 29.64 2.73 3.97
C GLY A 236 28.55 2.39 2.95
N GLY A 237 27.60 3.31 2.72
CA GLY A 237 26.58 3.18 1.68
C GLY A 237 25.41 2.26 2.06
N TRP A 238 24.35 2.34 1.27
CA TRP A 238 23.19 1.46 1.41
C TRP A 238 23.52 0.08 0.86
N LYS A 239 23.42 -0.95 1.71
CA LYS A 239 23.74 -2.34 1.35
C LYS A 239 22.56 -3.10 0.72
N GLY A 240 21.45 -2.41 0.45
CA GLY A 240 20.19 -3.02 0.02
C GLY A 240 19.17 -3.07 1.15
N THR A 241 17.90 -3.22 0.78
CA THR A 241 16.83 -3.36 1.76
C THR A 241 17.00 -4.67 2.52
N PRO A 242 17.02 -4.68 3.86
CA PRO A 242 17.19 -5.91 4.62
C PRO A 242 15.97 -6.83 4.47
N VAL A 243 16.19 -8.13 4.67
CA VAL A 243 15.08 -9.06 4.89
C VAL A 243 14.48 -8.72 6.26
N PRO A 244 13.16 -8.50 6.39
CA PRO A 244 12.52 -8.19 7.67
C PRO A 244 12.84 -9.20 8.77
N GLU A 245 13.23 -8.75 9.97
CA GLU A 245 13.46 -9.65 11.12
C GLU A 245 12.26 -10.57 11.43
N PRO A 246 10.98 -10.14 11.31
CA PRO A 246 9.87 -11.05 11.56
C PRO A 246 9.75 -12.21 10.55
N LEU A 247 10.30 -12.07 9.33
CA LEU A 247 10.44 -13.20 8.40
C LEU A 247 11.40 -14.27 8.95
N GLU A 248 12.37 -13.89 9.77
CA GLU A 248 13.28 -14.83 10.43
C GLU A 248 12.53 -15.70 11.45
N GLN A 249 11.52 -15.10 12.10
CA GLN A 249 10.78 -15.66 13.24
C GLN A 249 9.51 -16.45 12.84
N MET A 250 9.05 -16.36 11.59
CA MET A 250 7.90 -17.14 11.11
C MET A 250 8.22 -18.65 11.10
N ARG A 251 7.41 -19.43 11.83
CA ARG A 251 7.60 -20.88 12.05
C ARG A 251 6.97 -21.79 10.99
N ILE A 252 6.43 -21.23 9.91
CA ILE A 252 5.77 -22.01 8.85
C ILE A 252 6.85 -22.61 7.94
N PRO A 253 6.93 -23.95 7.76
CA PRO A 253 7.98 -24.59 6.96
C PRO A 253 8.07 -24.08 5.51
N ALA A 254 6.92 -23.73 4.91
CA ALA A 254 6.87 -23.17 3.55
C ALA A 254 7.57 -21.80 3.47
N PHE A 255 7.33 -20.90 4.43
CA PHE A 255 8.05 -19.61 4.50
C PHE A 255 9.56 -19.80 4.67
N ALA A 256 9.99 -20.78 5.47
CA ALA A 256 11.41 -21.09 5.62
C ALA A 256 12.05 -21.57 4.31
N ALA A 257 11.32 -22.37 3.51
CA ALA A 257 11.78 -22.78 2.18
C ALA A 257 11.89 -21.58 1.22
N VAL A 258 10.88 -20.70 1.17
CA VAL A 258 10.92 -19.47 0.36
C VAL A 258 12.10 -18.59 0.76
N ARG A 259 12.31 -18.37 2.06
CA ARG A 259 13.43 -17.57 2.58
C ARG A 259 14.78 -18.14 2.17
N ARG A 260 14.97 -19.46 2.25
CA ARG A 260 16.20 -20.11 1.79
C ARG A 260 16.41 -19.90 0.29
N MET A 261 15.38 -20.06 -0.53
CA MET A 261 15.47 -19.76 -1.97
C MET A 261 15.87 -18.29 -2.22
N MET A 262 15.26 -17.34 -1.51
CA MET A 262 15.58 -15.91 -1.62
C MET A 262 17.03 -15.58 -1.20
N SER A 263 17.59 -16.31 -0.23
CA SER A 263 18.98 -16.09 0.21
C SER A 263 20.04 -16.68 -0.72
N GLU A 264 19.68 -17.63 -1.59
CA GLU A 264 20.60 -18.33 -2.50
C GLU A 264 20.71 -17.65 -3.88
N ILE A 265 19.86 -16.67 -4.16
CA ILE A 265 19.69 -16.04 -5.46
C ILE A 265 19.72 -14.54 -5.26
N THR A 266 20.56 -13.82 -6.01
CA THR A 266 20.59 -12.36 -5.86
C THR A 266 19.29 -11.74 -6.39
N PRO A 267 18.86 -10.58 -5.86
CA PRO A 267 17.69 -9.86 -6.39
C PRO A 267 17.73 -9.66 -7.91
N GLU A 268 18.90 -9.37 -8.48
CA GLU A 268 19.08 -9.17 -9.92
C GLU A 268 18.84 -10.45 -10.73
N GLU A 269 19.33 -11.60 -10.23
CA GLU A 269 19.07 -12.90 -10.86
C GLU A 269 17.60 -13.29 -10.74
N TRP A 270 16.98 -13.01 -9.60
CA TRP A 270 15.57 -13.31 -9.34
C TRP A 270 14.65 -12.56 -10.31
N VAL A 271 14.85 -11.25 -10.44
CA VAL A 271 14.03 -10.37 -11.30
C VAL A 271 14.19 -10.73 -12.78
N ARG A 272 15.37 -11.18 -13.20
CA ARG A 272 15.63 -11.63 -14.59
C ARG A 272 14.97 -12.96 -14.94
N GLY A 273 14.64 -13.76 -13.94
CA GLY A 273 14.09 -15.10 -14.11
C GLY A 273 15.19 -16.17 -14.12
N ARG A 274 15.23 -16.93 -13.02
CA ARG A 274 16.11 -18.07 -12.76
C ARG A 274 15.28 -19.33 -12.50
N PRO A 275 15.57 -20.46 -13.16
CA PRO A 275 14.91 -21.72 -12.89
C PRO A 275 15.34 -22.26 -11.52
N LEU A 276 14.36 -22.69 -10.72
CA LEU A 276 14.57 -23.24 -9.37
C LEU A 276 14.56 -24.78 -9.37
N GLY A 277 13.92 -25.40 -10.36
CA GLY A 277 13.73 -26.86 -10.45
C GLY A 277 12.28 -27.28 -10.23
N ASN A 278 12.02 -28.58 -10.35
CA ASN A 278 10.67 -29.13 -10.14
C ASN A 278 10.37 -29.44 -8.65
N GLU A 279 9.11 -29.77 -8.34
CA GLU A 279 8.65 -30.04 -6.97
C GLU A 279 9.49 -31.11 -6.25
N CYS A 280 9.91 -32.17 -6.97
CA CYS A 280 10.69 -33.26 -6.39
C CYS A 280 12.11 -32.82 -6.06
N GLU A 281 12.78 -32.15 -6.99
CA GLU A 281 14.14 -31.62 -6.81
C GLU A 281 14.20 -30.61 -5.67
N LEU A 282 13.22 -29.71 -5.58
CA LEU A 282 13.12 -28.74 -4.51
C LEU A 282 12.91 -29.43 -3.14
N ALA A 283 12.05 -30.45 -3.08
CA ALA A 283 11.79 -31.17 -1.83
C ALA A 283 13.04 -31.88 -1.31
N GLU A 284 13.77 -32.55 -2.21
CA GLU A 284 15.03 -33.21 -1.91
C GLU A 284 16.11 -32.19 -1.49
N ARG A 285 16.28 -31.11 -2.25
CA ARG A 285 17.28 -30.06 -1.99
C ARG A 285 17.08 -29.37 -0.64
N PHE A 286 15.85 -29.06 -0.28
CA PHE A 286 15.55 -28.35 0.97
C PHE A 286 15.32 -29.29 2.16
N GLY A 287 15.24 -30.61 1.93
CA GLY A 287 15.03 -31.61 2.97
C GLY A 287 13.65 -31.52 3.62
N VAL A 288 12.62 -31.21 2.84
CA VAL A 288 11.24 -31.04 3.31
C VAL A 288 10.27 -31.88 2.49
N ASP A 289 9.08 -32.15 3.05
CA ASP A 289 8.03 -32.85 2.33
C ASP A 289 7.58 -32.09 1.07
N ARG A 290 7.20 -32.84 0.03
CA ARG A 290 6.65 -32.27 -1.21
C ARG A 290 5.44 -31.36 -0.99
N SER A 291 4.64 -31.64 0.05
CA SER A 291 3.52 -30.79 0.45
C SER A 291 3.98 -29.39 0.90
N VAL A 292 5.13 -29.28 1.58
CA VAL A 292 5.72 -28.01 2.01
C VAL A 292 6.21 -27.22 0.80
N ILE A 293 6.88 -27.87 -0.16
CA ILE A 293 7.31 -27.22 -1.40
C ILE A 293 6.13 -26.75 -2.23
N ARG A 294 5.05 -27.55 -2.32
CA ARG A 294 3.85 -27.14 -3.04
C ARG A 294 3.22 -25.90 -2.42
N GLN A 295 3.16 -25.85 -1.09
CA GLN A 295 2.70 -24.66 -0.37
C GLN A 295 3.62 -23.45 -0.63
N ALA A 296 4.94 -23.64 -0.61
CA ALA A 296 5.91 -22.59 -0.92
C ALA A 296 5.75 -22.06 -2.35
N ILE A 297 5.64 -22.95 -3.35
CA ILE A 297 5.34 -22.61 -4.75
C ILE A 297 4.08 -21.75 -4.83
N ARG A 298 3.03 -22.12 -4.08
CA ARG A 298 1.74 -21.44 -4.13
C ARG A 298 1.79 -20.05 -3.53
N MET A 299 2.48 -19.90 -2.40
CA MET A 299 2.76 -18.59 -1.82
C MET A 299 3.59 -17.71 -2.76
N MET A 300 4.60 -18.30 -3.44
CA MET A 300 5.43 -17.56 -4.39
C MET A 300 4.67 -17.14 -5.65
N GLU A 301 3.78 -17.99 -6.15
CA GLU A 301 2.89 -17.69 -7.27
C GLU A 301 1.89 -16.60 -6.92
N ASP A 302 1.33 -16.69 -5.71
CA ASP A 302 0.38 -15.74 -5.15
C ASP A 302 0.99 -14.33 -4.93
N ALA A 303 2.23 -14.29 -4.43
CA ALA A 303 3.02 -13.06 -4.31
C ALA A 303 3.67 -12.62 -5.63
N GLU A 304 3.41 -13.33 -6.73
CA GLU A 304 3.99 -13.11 -8.06
C GLU A 304 5.52 -13.13 -8.09
N THR A 305 6.18 -13.73 -7.11
CA THR A 305 7.65 -13.86 -7.06
C THR A 305 8.17 -15.01 -7.92
N ALA A 306 7.30 -15.96 -8.28
CA ALA A 306 7.63 -17.06 -9.19
C ALA A 306 6.39 -17.54 -9.97
N VAL A 307 6.64 -18.37 -10.97
CA VAL A 307 5.62 -19.03 -11.79
C VAL A 307 6.04 -20.46 -12.10
N THR A 308 5.13 -21.42 -11.96
CA THR A 308 5.36 -22.78 -12.46
C THR A 308 5.10 -22.83 -13.95
N LEU A 309 6.12 -23.24 -14.73
CA LEU A 309 6.00 -23.44 -16.18
C LEU A 309 5.62 -24.90 -16.50
N PRO A 310 4.62 -25.15 -17.38
CA PRO A 310 4.22 -26.51 -17.74
C PRO A 310 5.24 -27.20 -18.67
N GLY A 311 5.34 -28.53 -18.58
CA GLY A 311 6.11 -29.38 -19.51
C GLY A 311 7.27 -30.17 -18.85
N ARG A 312 7.86 -31.13 -19.58
CA ARG A 312 8.96 -31.99 -19.07
C ARG A 312 10.24 -31.17 -18.92
N GLY A 313 10.82 -31.15 -17.72
CA GLY A 313 12.03 -30.38 -17.41
C GLY A 313 11.77 -28.91 -17.05
N HIS A 314 10.51 -28.46 -17.15
CA HIS A 314 10.10 -27.16 -16.63
C HIS A 314 9.68 -27.30 -15.16
N GLY A 315 10.02 -26.30 -14.37
CA GLY A 315 9.79 -26.27 -12.94
C GLY A 315 9.34 -24.89 -12.50
N LEU A 316 9.60 -24.57 -11.24
CA LEU A 316 9.38 -23.24 -10.71
C LEU A 316 10.42 -22.28 -11.32
N MET A 317 9.96 -21.17 -11.87
CA MET A 317 10.79 -20.11 -12.44
C MET A 317 10.56 -18.83 -11.63
N THR A 318 11.61 -18.17 -11.17
CA THR A 318 11.46 -16.86 -10.52
C THR A 318 11.02 -15.81 -11.53
N ARG A 319 10.39 -14.74 -11.04
CA ARG A 319 10.01 -13.58 -11.87
C ARG A 319 10.05 -12.31 -11.05
N CYS A 320 10.07 -11.17 -11.74
CA CYS A 320 9.87 -9.86 -11.11
C CYS A 320 8.44 -9.77 -10.55
N PRO A 321 8.27 -9.59 -9.22
CA PRO A 321 6.94 -9.43 -8.64
C PRO A 321 6.33 -8.08 -8.99
N SER A 322 5.03 -8.05 -9.28
CA SER A 322 4.29 -6.80 -9.38
C SER A 322 3.83 -6.31 -7.98
N PRO A 323 3.53 -5.02 -7.80
CA PRO A 323 2.98 -4.51 -6.53
C PRO A 323 1.48 -4.84 -6.33
N ALA A 324 0.81 -5.46 -7.30
CA ALA A 324 -0.64 -5.67 -7.26
C ALA A 324 -1.11 -6.60 -6.13
N PRO A 325 -0.46 -7.76 -5.87
CA PRO A 325 -0.82 -8.61 -4.72
C PRO A 325 -0.66 -7.88 -3.39
N LEU A 326 0.37 -7.06 -3.23
CA LEU A 326 0.61 -6.32 -1.99
C LEU A 326 -0.39 -5.19 -1.78
N SER A 327 -0.75 -4.48 -2.85
CA SER A 327 -1.85 -3.50 -2.83
C SER A 327 -3.15 -4.16 -2.35
N ARG A 328 -3.37 -5.44 -2.73
CA ARG A 328 -4.49 -6.24 -2.22
C ARG A 328 -4.42 -6.58 -0.78
N GLN A 329 -3.25 -6.95 -0.31
CA GLN A 329 -3.08 -7.27 1.07
C GLN A 329 -3.23 -6.01 1.95
N VAL A 330 -2.88 -4.81 1.46
CA VAL A 330 -3.24 -3.54 2.12
C VAL A 330 -4.77 -3.36 2.19
N CYS A 331 -5.50 -3.59 1.11
CA CYS A 331 -6.98 -3.52 1.11
C CYS A 331 -7.59 -4.48 2.14
N VAL A 332 -7.16 -5.75 2.12
CA VAL A 332 -7.58 -6.78 3.07
C VAL A 332 -7.25 -6.39 4.51
N TYR A 333 -6.05 -5.85 4.75
CA TYR A 333 -5.66 -5.37 6.07
C TYR A 333 -6.62 -4.30 6.59
N LEU A 334 -6.90 -3.26 5.79
CA LEU A 334 -7.83 -2.18 6.19
C LEU A 334 -9.25 -2.70 6.42
N ALA A 335 -9.75 -3.59 5.55
CA ALA A 335 -11.07 -4.21 5.71
C ALA A 335 -11.17 -5.05 6.99
N SER A 336 -10.15 -5.85 7.29
CA SER A 336 -10.14 -6.75 8.45
C SER A 336 -9.98 -6.05 9.81
N HIS A 337 -9.48 -4.82 9.78
CA HIS A 337 -9.37 -3.95 10.96
C HIS A 337 -10.57 -3.00 11.08
N SER A 338 -11.55 -3.11 10.19
CA SER A 338 -12.76 -2.27 10.19
C SER A 338 -12.43 -0.79 10.13
N GLU A 339 -11.42 -0.43 9.33
CA GLU A 339 -11.03 0.98 9.16
C GLU A 339 -12.21 1.81 8.63
N PRO A 340 -12.45 3.05 9.09
CA PRO A 340 -13.52 3.86 8.53
C PRO A 340 -13.19 4.26 7.08
N PRO A 341 -14.06 3.99 6.08
CA PRO A 341 -13.81 4.36 4.68
C PRO A 341 -13.56 5.85 4.47
N GLU A 342 -14.23 6.70 5.23
CA GLU A 342 -14.04 8.16 5.19
C GLU A 342 -12.62 8.56 5.64
N GLY A 343 -12.14 8.01 6.76
CA GLY A 343 -10.78 8.25 7.25
C GLY A 343 -9.73 7.75 6.27
N ALA A 344 -9.96 6.58 5.66
CA ALA A 344 -9.11 6.04 4.62
C ALA A 344 -9.10 6.92 3.35
N ALA A 345 -10.25 7.47 2.94
CA ALA A 345 -10.35 8.38 1.81
C ALA A 345 -9.61 9.72 2.04
N LEU A 346 -9.59 10.23 3.28
CA LEU A 346 -8.81 11.43 3.64
C LEU A 346 -7.30 11.16 3.56
N ALA A 347 -6.84 9.99 4.04
CA ALA A 347 -5.45 9.57 3.91
C ALA A 347 -5.04 9.40 2.44
N LEU A 348 -5.91 8.79 1.63
CA LEU A 348 -5.73 8.67 0.18
C LEU A 348 -5.57 10.04 -0.48
N GLY A 349 -6.48 10.98 -0.21
CA GLY A 349 -6.44 12.32 -0.79
C GLY A 349 -5.15 13.06 -0.44
N SER A 350 -4.72 12.98 0.82
CA SER A 350 -3.47 13.59 1.29
C SER A 350 -2.24 12.98 0.61
N LEU A 351 -2.16 11.65 0.51
CA LEU A 351 -1.06 10.97 -0.19
C LEU A 351 -1.05 11.29 -1.69
N MET A 352 -2.22 11.42 -2.32
CA MET A 352 -2.30 11.77 -3.74
C MET A 352 -1.79 13.20 -4.01
N ILE A 353 -1.99 14.15 -3.09
CA ILE A 353 -1.40 15.49 -3.17
C ILE A 353 0.13 15.39 -3.17
N GLU A 354 0.70 14.60 -2.25
CA GLU A 354 2.15 14.35 -2.18
C GLU A 354 2.68 13.68 -3.45
N MET A 355 1.95 12.71 -3.99
CA MET A 355 2.31 12.03 -5.24
C MET A 355 2.39 12.99 -6.43
N ALA A 356 1.46 13.93 -6.56
CA ALA A 356 1.48 14.94 -7.63
C ALA A 356 2.67 15.90 -7.47
N GLU A 357 3.00 16.28 -6.24
CA GLU A 357 4.16 17.11 -5.92
C GLU A 357 5.48 16.41 -6.30
N ILE A 358 5.64 15.16 -5.85
CA ILE A 358 6.81 14.33 -6.14
C ILE A 358 6.95 14.09 -7.65
N ALA A 359 5.82 13.81 -8.32
CA ALA A 359 5.79 13.64 -9.77
C ALA A 359 6.33 14.88 -10.49
N ALA A 360 5.87 16.08 -10.12
CA ALA A 360 6.34 17.32 -10.75
C ALA A 360 7.83 17.57 -10.52
N ARG A 361 8.38 17.18 -9.36
CA ARG A 361 9.82 17.28 -9.08
C ARG A 361 10.67 16.29 -9.87
N LYS A 362 10.17 15.09 -10.12
CA LYS A 362 10.90 14.00 -10.78
C LYS A 362 10.71 13.93 -12.28
N THR A 363 9.64 14.55 -12.80
CA THR A 363 9.26 14.46 -14.22
C THR A 363 10.41 14.85 -15.14
N GLY A 364 10.66 14.01 -16.12
CA GLY A 364 11.73 14.15 -17.09
C GLY A 364 11.34 13.72 -18.51
N PRO A 365 12.25 13.80 -19.48
CA PRO A 365 11.99 13.38 -20.86
C PRO A 365 11.56 11.92 -21.00
N ARG A 366 11.91 11.06 -20.03
CA ARG A 366 11.53 9.64 -20.00
C ARG A 366 10.03 9.41 -19.76
N ASP A 367 9.32 10.43 -19.29
CA ASP A 367 7.89 10.33 -18.97
C ASP A 367 6.99 10.73 -20.15
N ALA A 368 7.56 11.15 -21.29
CA ALA A 368 6.81 11.63 -22.45
C ALA A 368 5.75 10.62 -22.94
N GLU A 369 6.16 9.35 -23.13
CA GLU A 369 5.24 8.27 -23.54
C GLU A 369 4.12 8.04 -22.51
N LEU A 370 4.41 8.20 -21.22
CA LEU A 370 3.42 8.06 -20.16
C LEU A 370 2.43 9.25 -20.15
N PHE A 371 2.90 10.47 -20.41
CA PHE A 371 2.03 11.63 -20.60
C PHE A 371 1.13 11.46 -21.82
N ASP A 372 1.67 11.02 -22.95
CA ASP A 372 0.90 10.79 -24.16
C ASP A 372 -0.21 9.77 -23.91
N ALA A 373 0.13 8.63 -23.29
CA ALA A 373 -0.84 7.62 -22.88
C ALA A 373 -1.91 8.19 -21.92
N LEU A 374 -1.52 9.00 -20.94
CA LEU A 374 -2.45 9.65 -20.00
C LEU A 374 -3.41 10.61 -20.70
N PHE A 375 -2.91 11.45 -21.61
CA PHE A 375 -3.76 12.37 -22.36
C PHE A 375 -4.66 11.64 -23.37
N ASP A 376 -4.21 10.52 -23.93
CA ASP A 376 -5.03 9.64 -24.77
C ASP A 376 -6.19 9.03 -23.96
N GLU A 377 -5.91 8.45 -22.80
CA GLU A 377 -6.92 7.87 -21.90
C GLU A 377 -7.93 8.93 -21.44
N LEU A 378 -7.47 10.13 -21.08
CA LEU A 378 -8.35 11.24 -20.71
C LEU A 378 -9.27 11.68 -21.86
N ARG A 379 -8.78 11.68 -23.11
CA ARG A 379 -9.59 12.02 -24.29
C ARG A 379 -10.63 10.95 -24.62
N GLN A 380 -10.38 9.70 -24.23
CA GLN A 380 -11.28 8.57 -24.47
C GLN A 380 -12.35 8.39 -23.38
N LEU A 381 -12.25 9.09 -22.25
CA LEU A 381 -13.27 9.09 -21.20
C LEU A 381 -14.61 9.62 -21.73
N THR A 382 -15.64 8.78 -21.68
CA THR A 382 -17.02 9.17 -22.00
C THR A 382 -17.70 9.80 -20.80
N SER A 383 -18.76 10.59 -21.02
CA SER A 383 -19.53 11.24 -19.95
C SER A 383 -20.28 10.25 -19.03
N ALA A 384 -20.36 8.97 -19.35
CA ALA A 384 -20.93 7.93 -18.48
C ALA A 384 -19.92 6.78 -18.30
N ALA A 385 -18.68 7.13 -17.95
CA ALA A 385 -17.61 6.16 -17.81
C ALA A 385 -17.76 5.32 -16.53
N PRO A 386 -17.43 4.02 -16.59
CA PRO A 386 -17.32 3.21 -15.39
C PRO A 386 -16.19 3.74 -14.51
N ILE A 387 -16.35 3.63 -13.19
CA ILE A 387 -15.33 4.04 -12.21
C ILE A 387 -13.98 3.38 -12.54
N ALA A 388 -13.97 2.14 -13.04
CA ALA A 388 -12.75 1.44 -13.47
C ALA A 388 -11.88 2.22 -14.48
N SER A 389 -12.50 2.98 -15.40
CA SER A 389 -11.76 3.84 -16.36
C SER A 389 -11.06 5.00 -15.64
N VAL A 390 -11.74 5.61 -14.66
CA VAL A 390 -11.17 6.64 -13.77
C VAL A 390 -10.01 6.06 -12.95
N GLN A 391 -10.17 4.83 -12.45
CA GLN A 391 -9.13 4.14 -11.67
C GLN A 391 -7.85 3.92 -12.46
N LEU A 392 -7.97 3.52 -13.74
CA LEU A 392 -6.85 3.33 -14.65
C LEU A 392 -6.02 4.61 -14.81
N ILE A 393 -6.68 5.74 -15.07
CA ILE A 393 -6.01 7.03 -15.32
C ILE A 393 -5.24 7.49 -14.08
N GLU A 394 -5.86 7.43 -12.90
CA GLU A 394 -5.17 7.84 -11.67
C GLU A 394 -3.99 6.90 -11.34
N ARG A 395 -4.11 5.59 -11.64
CA ARG A 395 -2.99 4.66 -11.47
C ARG A 395 -1.82 5.01 -12.39
N LEU A 396 -2.10 5.42 -13.63
CA LEU A 396 -1.07 5.91 -14.56
C LEU A 396 -0.47 7.25 -14.06
N GLN A 397 -1.29 8.18 -13.57
CA GLN A 397 -0.81 9.44 -12.98
C GLN A 397 0.13 9.17 -11.81
N ASN A 398 -0.23 8.23 -10.93
CA ASN A 398 0.58 7.86 -9.76
C ASN A 398 1.97 7.31 -10.15
N ARG A 399 2.12 6.68 -11.33
CA ARG A 399 3.44 6.21 -11.80
C ARG A 399 4.42 7.36 -12.05
N LEU A 400 3.94 8.58 -12.31
CA LEU A 400 4.81 9.75 -12.51
C LEU A 400 5.59 10.13 -11.25
N ALA A 401 5.11 9.77 -10.05
CA ALA A 401 5.85 9.95 -8.80
C ALA A 401 7.08 9.03 -8.71
N ARG A 402 7.15 7.98 -9.54
CA ARG A 402 8.25 7.01 -9.62
C ARG A 402 8.65 6.47 -8.25
N ASN A 403 7.64 6.21 -7.40
CA ASN A 403 7.80 5.62 -6.09
C ASN A 403 6.80 4.45 -5.97
N VAL A 404 7.33 3.23 -6.01
CA VAL A 404 6.50 2.02 -6.05
C VAL A 404 5.82 1.73 -4.71
N LEU A 405 6.44 2.08 -3.58
CA LEU A 405 5.83 1.93 -2.26
C LEU A 405 4.64 2.86 -2.09
N LEU A 406 4.78 4.13 -2.45
CA LEU A 406 3.66 5.06 -2.41
C LEU A 406 2.54 4.64 -3.37
N SER A 407 2.89 4.18 -4.58
CA SER A 407 1.91 3.65 -5.53
C SER A 407 1.16 2.44 -4.97
N LEU A 408 1.87 1.50 -4.33
CA LEU A 408 1.30 0.33 -3.67
C LEU A 408 0.34 0.73 -2.54
N PHE A 409 0.77 1.62 -1.65
CA PHE A 409 -0.03 2.13 -0.55
C PHE A 409 -1.31 2.85 -1.02
N VAL A 410 -1.16 3.77 -1.99
CA VAL A 410 -2.28 4.50 -2.59
C VAL A 410 -3.24 3.54 -3.28
N ASN A 411 -2.77 2.59 -4.08
CA ASN A 411 -3.63 1.63 -4.76
C ASN A 411 -4.34 0.71 -3.76
N GLY A 412 -3.70 0.34 -2.65
CA GLY A 412 -4.31 -0.45 -1.59
C GLY A 412 -5.45 0.26 -0.86
N ILE A 413 -5.23 1.51 -0.44
CA ILE A 413 -6.32 2.32 0.16
C ILE A 413 -7.42 2.55 -0.86
N LYS A 414 -7.06 2.87 -2.09
CA LYS A 414 -8.03 3.14 -3.14
C LYS A 414 -8.90 1.93 -3.44
N ALA A 415 -8.31 0.73 -3.45
CA ALA A 415 -9.06 -0.50 -3.61
C ALA A 415 -10.04 -0.72 -2.47
N TYR A 416 -9.61 -0.44 -1.23
CA TYR A 416 -10.44 -0.49 -0.03
C TYR A 416 -11.63 0.49 -0.10
N VAL A 417 -11.37 1.78 -0.39
CA VAL A 417 -12.40 2.82 -0.50
C VAL A 417 -13.36 2.51 -1.66
N SER A 418 -12.85 2.05 -2.81
CA SER A 418 -13.69 1.71 -3.96
C SER A 418 -14.62 0.52 -3.69
N TRP A 419 -14.22 -0.39 -2.80
CA TRP A 419 -15.05 -1.54 -2.41
C TRP A 419 -16.16 -1.19 -1.42
N SER A 420 -15.98 -0.11 -0.66
CA SER A 420 -17.03 0.39 0.23
C SER A 420 -18.17 1.11 -0.53
N MET A 421 -18.02 1.35 -1.83
CA MET A 421 -19.06 1.93 -2.67
C MET A 421 -20.16 0.89 -2.95
N SER A 422 -21.43 1.28 -2.78
CA SER A 422 -22.59 0.48 -3.20
C SER A 422 -22.59 0.26 -4.72
N GLU A 423 -23.41 -0.67 -5.22
CA GLU A 423 -23.41 -1.27 -6.58
C GLU A 423 -23.31 -0.31 -7.81
N GLU A 424 -23.39 1.00 -7.62
CA GLU A 424 -23.17 2.02 -8.65
C GLU A 424 -21.70 2.15 -9.04
N LEU A 425 -21.32 1.40 -10.09
CA LEU A 425 -20.01 1.46 -10.72
C LEU A 425 -19.85 2.60 -11.74
N HIS A 426 -20.79 3.54 -11.80
CA HIS A 426 -20.77 4.68 -12.74
C HIS A 426 -20.93 5.99 -11.97
N ALA A 427 -20.12 6.99 -12.33
CA ALA A 427 -20.28 8.34 -11.78
C ALA A 427 -21.15 9.20 -12.73
N PRO A 428 -21.88 10.20 -12.21
CA PRO A 428 -22.58 11.20 -13.00
C PRO A 428 -21.64 11.90 -13.98
N SER A 429 -22.17 12.36 -15.11
CA SER A 429 -21.37 12.99 -16.17
C SER A 429 -20.56 14.19 -15.71
N TRP A 430 -21.13 15.04 -14.87
CA TRP A 430 -20.42 16.19 -14.32
C TRP A 430 -19.22 15.79 -13.46
N VAL A 431 -19.28 14.64 -12.75
CA VAL A 431 -18.15 14.11 -11.97
C VAL A 431 -17.05 13.64 -12.89
N ILE A 432 -17.39 12.95 -13.98
CA ILE A 432 -16.43 12.48 -14.97
C ILE A 432 -15.78 13.68 -15.69
N GLU A 433 -16.55 14.68 -16.09
CA GLU A 433 -16.06 15.91 -16.71
C GLU A 433 -15.13 16.69 -15.78
N PHE A 434 -15.55 16.87 -14.51
CA PHE A 434 -14.72 17.48 -13.49
C PHE A 434 -13.43 16.69 -13.27
N PHE A 435 -13.52 15.36 -13.16
CA PHE A 435 -12.36 14.49 -13.01
C PHE A 435 -11.40 14.63 -14.19
N ALA A 436 -11.90 14.60 -15.43
CA ALA A 436 -11.08 14.69 -16.62
C ALA A 436 -10.36 16.04 -16.70
N GLN A 437 -11.09 17.14 -16.49
CA GLN A 437 -10.53 18.49 -16.53
C GLN A 437 -9.51 18.72 -15.41
N SER A 438 -9.87 18.40 -14.16
CA SER A 438 -8.97 18.56 -13.02
C SER A 438 -7.71 17.69 -13.13
N THR A 439 -7.84 16.45 -13.64
CA THR A 439 -6.68 15.58 -13.90
C THR A 439 -5.80 16.14 -15.00
N HIS A 440 -6.38 16.63 -16.10
CA HIS A 440 -5.64 17.29 -17.17
C HIS A 440 -4.83 18.50 -16.65
N ASP A 441 -5.41 19.32 -15.77
CA ASP A 441 -4.73 20.48 -15.21
C ASP A 441 -3.58 20.09 -14.27
N VAL A 442 -3.78 19.05 -13.44
CA VAL A 442 -2.70 18.47 -12.63
C VAL A 442 -1.57 17.95 -13.53
N LEU A 443 -1.88 17.20 -14.58
CA LEU A 443 -0.87 16.68 -15.52
C LEU A 443 -0.10 17.80 -16.22
N ARG A 444 -0.75 18.91 -16.58
CA ARG A 444 -0.06 20.08 -17.13
C ARG A 444 0.90 20.72 -16.13
N ALA A 445 0.50 20.86 -14.87
CA ALA A 445 1.39 21.38 -13.84
C ALA A 445 2.61 20.45 -13.60
N ILE A 446 2.38 19.13 -13.57
CA ILE A 446 3.46 18.12 -13.49
C ILE A 446 4.40 18.24 -14.70
N GLY A 447 3.85 18.32 -15.92
CA GLY A 447 4.65 18.45 -17.15
C GLY A 447 5.49 19.73 -17.22
N ARG A 448 4.99 20.83 -16.62
CA ARG A 448 5.74 22.09 -16.44
C ARG A 448 6.75 22.05 -15.28
N ARG A 449 6.78 20.94 -14.52
CA ARG A 449 7.57 20.77 -13.30
C ARG A 449 7.26 21.79 -12.21
N ASP A 450 6.02 22.25 -12.16
CA ASP A 450 5.52 23.16 -11.13
C ASP A 450 4.94 22.36 -9.96
N ALA A 451 5.81 21.96 -9.03
CA ALA A 451 5.42 21.11 -7.90
C ALA A 451 4.41 21.78 -6.94
N PRO A 452 4.56 23.06 -6.55
CA PRO A 452 3.54 23.75 -5.77
C PRO A 452 2.17 23.78 -6.46
N GLU A 453 2.12 24.09 -7.76
CA GLU A 453 0.85 24.17 -8.48
C GLU A 453 0.22 22.78 -8.70
N ALA A 454 1.03 21.75 -8.99
CA ALA A 454 0.55 20.38 -9.11
C ALA A 454 -0.09 19.89 -7.79
N ALA A 455 0.54 20.17 -6.66
CA ALA A 455 0.00 19.84 -5.34
C ALA A 455 -1.30 20.60 -5.06
N ARG A 456 -1.35 21.90 -5.37
CA ARG A 456 -2.55 22.74 -5.16
C ARG A 456 -3.74 22.26 -6.02
N LEU A 457 -3.53 22.01 -7.31
CA LEU A 457 -4.57 21.52 -8.21
C LEU A 457 -5.05 20.12 -7.80
N GLN A 458 -4.13 19.25 -7.38
CA GLN A 458 -4.48 17.93 -6.87
C GLN A 458 -5.28 18.03 -5.56
N ALA A 459 -4.98 18.99 -4.68
CA ALA A 459 -5.74 19.22 -3.46
C ALA A 459 -7.19 19.63 -3.75
N VAL A 460 -7.40 20.58 -4.67
CA VAL A 460 -8.74 21.00 -5.12
C VAL A 460 -9.51 19.82 -5.71
N LYS A 461 -8.86 19.01 -6.55
CA LYS A 461 -9.45 17.78 -7.10
C LYS A 461 -9.89 16.82 -5.99
N GLN A 462 -9.02 16.54 -5.02
CA GLN A 462 -9.32 15.59 -3.95
C GLN A 462 -10.42 16.07 -3.00
N GLU A 463 -10.46 17.37 -2.69
CA GLU A 463 -11.51 17.98 -1.87
C GLU A 463 -12.89 17.81 -2.52
N MET A 464 -13.04 18.18 -3.79
CA MET A 464 -14.29 18.05 -4.54
C MET A 464 -14.75 16.58 -4.65
N LEU A 465 -13.83 15.67 -4.98
CA LEU A 465 -14.16 14.24 -5.06
C LEU A 465 -14.53 13.65 -3.69
N ALA A 466 -13.94 14.15 -2.60
CA ALA A 466 -14.30 13.74 -1.25
C ALA A 466 -15.70 14.24 -0.84
N GLN A 467 -16.04 15.49 -1.18
CA GLN A 467 -17.39 16.04 -0.96
C GLN A 467 -18.44 15.25 -1.71
N TYR A 468 -18.20 14.93 -2.99
CA TYR A 468 -19.08 14.07 -3.78
C TYR A 468 -19.27 12.70 -3.14
N ARG A 469 -18.18 12.01 -2.76
CA ARG A 469 -18.26 10.69 -2.10
C ARG A 469 -19.08 10.75 -0.81
N ARG A 470 -18.92 11.80 0.00
CA ARG A 470 -19.68 11.98 1.24
C ARG A 470 -21.18 12.14 0.94
N ALA A 471 -21.54 13.00 0.00
CA ALA A 471 -22.95 13.20 -0.40
C ALA A 471 -23.60 11.90 -0.87
N VAL A 472 -22.89 11.09 -1.67
CA VAL A 472 -23.35 9.77 -2.11
C VAL A 472 -23.57 8.81 -0.94
N LEU A 473 -22.62 8.75 0.01
CA LEU A 473 -22.74 7.89 1.20
C LEU A 473 -23.88 8.32 2.12
N GLU A 474 -24.18 9.62 2.20
CA GLU A 474 -25.28 10.18 2.99
C GLU A 474 -26.64 10.13 2.28
N GLY A 475 -26.70 9.64 1.03
CA GLY A 475 -27.93 9.56 0.23
C GLY A 475 -28.49 10.93 -0.18
N GLN A 476 -27.65 11.96 -0.22
CA GLN A 476 -28.02 13.31 -0.63
C GLN A 476 -27.72 13.50 -2.12
N GLU A 477 -28.62 14.16 -2.86
CA GLU A 477 -28.24 14.69 -4.17
C GLU A 477 -27.25 15.84 -3.95
N PRO A 478 -26.03 15.76 -4.50
CA PRO A 478 -25.06 16.80 -4.27
C PRO A 478 -25.46 18.10 -4.99
N GLU A 479 -25.86 19.12 -4.22
CA GLU A 479 -26.05 20.49 -4.73
C GLU A 479 -24.68 21.13 -5.02
N PHE A 480 -24.12 20.89 -6.19
CA PHE A 480 -22.97 21.66 -6.69
C PHE A 480 -23.47 22.80 -7.59
N ARG A 481 -23.29 24.06 -7.16
CA ARG A 481 -23.53 25.27 -7.96
C ARG A 481 -22.25 25.80 -8.58
#